data_AF-A0A6N4DDK4-F1
#
_entry.id   AF-A0A6N4DDK4-F1
#
_cell.length_a   1.000
_cell.length_b   1.000
_cell.length_c   1.000
_cell.angle_alpha   90.00
_cell.angle_beta   90.00
_cell.angle_gamma   90.00
#
_symmetry.space_group_name_H-M   'P 1'
#
loop_
_entity.id
_entity.type
_entity.pdbx_description
1 polymer ?
#
loop_
_entity_poly.entity_id
_entity_poly.type
_entity_poly.pdbx_seq_one_letter_code
_entity_poly.pdbx_strand_id
1 'polypeptide(L)'
;MAAHLTRSNQGFTIIELVIVVVVIGILAVTAGPVFFGREGFDESFFQARLHSVLRLQQQRAMQDTTQCYGVRIEADRFGAVDDCAATAIPNPLPNTGSGISTSEAASANVTIASSAVVVPYTLAFNALS
;
A
#
# COMPACT_ATOMS: atom_id res chain seq x y z
N MET A 1 64.37 28.51 -11.42
CA MET A 1 63.28 29.53 -11.46
C MET A 1 61.96 28.76 -11.43
N ALA A 2 61.39 28.57 -10.23
CA ALA A 2 60.22 27.72 -10.03
C ALA A 2 58.94 28.50 -10.39
N ALA A 3 58.13 27.93 -11.28
CA ALA A 3 56.84 28.49 -11.67
C ALA A 3 55.84 28.35 -10.51
N HIS A 4 55.37 29.49 -10.00
CA HIS A 4 54.34 29.56 -8.98
C HIS A 4 52.97 29.47 -9.67
N LEU A 5 52.32 28.31 -9.59
CA LEU A 5 50.95 28.11 -10.06
C LEU A 5 49.99 28.73 -9.04
N THR A 6 49.61 29.99 -9.22
CA THR A 6 48.57 30.63 -8.42
C THR A 6 47.22 29.99 -8.74
N ARG A 7 46.65 29.28 -7.76
CA ARG A 7 45.30 28.73 -7.83
C ARG A 7 44.30 29.87 -7.76
N SER A 8 43.54 30.08 -8.85
CA SER A 8 42.43 31.04 -8.87
C SER A 8 41.29 30.52 -7.98
N ASN A 9 41.01 31.22 -6.88
CA ASN A 9 39.79 31.01 -6.09
C ASN A 9 38.61 31.59 -6.88
N GLN A 10 37.92 30.73 -7.63
CA GLN A 10 36.69 31.09 -8.33
C GLN A 10 35.57 31.16 -7.29
N GLY A 11 35.17 32.38 -6.90
CA GLY A 11 33.99 32.60 -6.09
C GLY A 11 32.72 32.45 -6.93
N PHE A 12 31.73 31.73 -6.42
CA PHE A 12 30.39 31.66 -7.00
C PHE A 12 29.75 33.05 -7.03
N THR A 13 29.04 33.38 -8.10
CA THR A 13 28.31 34.64 -8.17
C THR A 13 27.02 34.56 -7.34
N ILE A 14 26.53 35.70 -6.83
CA ILE A 14 25.25 35.73 -6.10
C ILE A 14 24.10 35.22 -6.99
N ILE A 15 24.12 35.56 -8.28
CA ILE A 15 23.09 35.10 -9.21
C ILE A 15 23.13 33.57 -9.37
N GLU A 16 24.31 32.96 -9.37
CA GLU A 16 24.48 31.51 -9.45
C GLU A 16 23.90 30.81 -8.20
N LEU A 17 24.08 31.41 -7.01
CA LEU A 17 23.45 30.88 -5.80
C LEU A 17 21.92 30.97 -5.87
N VAL A 18 21.38 32.09 -6.37
CA VAL A 18 19.92 32.29 -6.49
C VAL A 18 19.30 31.27 -7.45
N ILE A 19 19.90 31.04 -8.61
CA ILE A 19 19.37 30.03 -9.55
C ILE A 19 19.45 28.62 -8.96
N VAL A 20 20.49 28.29 -8.18
CA VAL A 20 20.64 26.96 -7.56
C VAL A 20 19.53 26.72 -6.54
N VAL A 21 19.22 27.68 -5.67
CA VAL A 21 18.12 27.49 -4.70
C VAL A 21 16.75 27.41 -5.36
N VAL A 22 16.53 28.14 -6.47
CA VAL A 22 15.30 28.05 -7.26
C VAL A 22 15.17 26.66 -7.91
N VAL A 23 16.25 26.17 -8.54
CA VAL A 23 16.28 24.84 -9.15
C VAL A 23 16.07 23.75 -8.09
N ILE A 24 16.73 23.84 -6.94
CA ILE A 24 16.53 22.90 -5.82
C ILE A 24 15.06 22.96 -5.33
N GLY A 25 14.45 24.14 -5.26
CA GLY A 25 13.04 24.28 -4.90
C GLY A 25 12.08 23.58 -5.86
N ILE A 26 12.32 23.71 -7.17
CA ILE A 26 11.52 23.02 -8.21
C ILE A 26 11.73 21.50 -8.13
N LEU A 27 12.97 21.05 -7.95
CA LEU A 27 13.29 19.64 -7.80
C LEU A 27 12.71 19.05 -6.51
N ALA A 28 12.66 19.82 -5.42
CA ALA A 28 12.08 19.36 -4.16
C ALA A 28 10.59 19.04 -4.29
N VAL A 29 9.81 19.89 -5.00
CA VAL A 29 8.37 19.66 -5.21
C VAL A 29 8.10 18.54 -6.22
N THR A 30 8.95 18.37 -7.22
CA THR A 30 8.74 17.39 -8.29
C THR A 30 9.33 16.01 -7.97
N ALA A 31 10.53 15.94 -7.39
CA ALA A 31 11.21 14.69 -7.05
C ALA A 31 10.95 14.25 -5.59
N GLY A 32 10.67 15.17 -4.68
CA GLY A 32 10.35 14.84 -3.28
C GLY A 32 9.26 13.77 -3.13
N PRO A 33 8.10 13.88 -3.81
CA PRO A 33 7.05 12.88 -3.74
C PRO A 33 7.47 11.49 -4.22
N VAL A 34 8.40 11.39 -5.19
CA VAL A 34 8.91 10.09 -5.68
C VAL A 34 9.81 9.40 -4.66
N PHE A 35 10.62 10.16 -3.91
CA PHE A 35 11.49 9.61 -2.87
C PHE A 35 10.72 9.18 -1.62
N PHE A 36 9.63 9.87 -1.28
CA PHE A 36 8.80 9.54 -0.10
C PHE A 36 7.54 8.72 -0.42
N GLY A 37 7.20 8.54 -1.70
CA GLY A 37 5.87 8.14 -2.14
C GLY A 37 5.58 6.65 -2.21
N ARG A 38 6.49 5.76 -1.78
CA ARG A 38 6.33 4.31 -1.98
C ARG A 38 6.12 3.50 -0.70
N GLU A 39 6.53 4.02 0.45
CA GLU A 39 6.50 3.23 1.69
C GLU A 39 5.26 3.52 2.54
N GLY A 40 4.76 4.77 2.55
CA GLY A 40 3.60 5.16 3.37
C GLY A 40 2.24 5.08 2.68
N PHE A 41 2.20 5.08 1.34
CA PHE A 41 0.93 5.10 0.58
C PHE A 41 0.27 3.73 0.48
N ASP A 42 1.08 2.66 0.44
CA ASP A 42 0.58 1.30 0.27
C ASP A 42 -0.18 0.82 1.52
N GLU A 43 0.32 1.09 2.73
CA GLU A 43 -0.35 0.71 3.99
C GLU A 43 -1.76 1.31 4.13
N SER A 44 -1.87 2.63 3.92
CA SER A 44 -3.15 3.34 4.00
C SER A 44 -4.13 2.86 2.94
N PHE A 45 -3.61 2.53 1.74
CA PHE A 45 -4.40 1.97 0.65
C PHE A 45 -4.92 0.56 0.99
N PHE A 46 -4.07 -0.31 1.54
CA PHE A 46 -4.47 -1.65 1.97
C PHE A 46 -5.52 -1.61 3.07
N GLN A 47 -5.37 -0.72 4.05
CA GLN A 47 -6.38 -0.52 5.09
C GLN A 47 -7.72 -0.05 4.49
N ALA A 48 -7.69 0.96 3.61
CA ALA A 48 -8.90 1.45 2.94
C ALA A 48 -9.58 0.36 2.11
N ARG A 49 -8.79 -0.49 1.44
CA ARG A 49 -9.27 -1.63 0.65
C ARG A 49 -9.86 -2.73 1.53
N LEU A 50 -9.24 -3.03 2.68
CA LEU A 50 -9.80 -3.98 3.63
C LEU A 50 -11.16 -3.50 4.14
N HIS A 51 -11.28 -2.23 4.52
CA HIS A 51 -12.55 -1.67 4.97
C HIS A 51 -13.64 -1.71 3.90
N SER A 52 -13.32 -1.45 2.63
CA SER A 52 -14.29 -1.52 1.55
C SER A 52 -14.73 -2.96 1.27
N VAL A 53 -13.81 -3.93 1.31
CA VAL A 53 -14.12 -5.36 1.18
C VAL A 53 -15.00 -5.86 2.31
N LEU A 54 -14.70 -5.48 3.57
CA LEU A 54 -15.52 -5.84 4.73
C LEU A 54 -16.94 -5.31 4.58
N ARG A 55 -17.11 -4.02 4.23
CA ARG A 55 -18.42 -3.42 3.99
C ARG A 55 -19.17 -4.11 2.85
N LEU A 56 -18.48 -4.44 1.77
CA LEU A 56 -19.07 -5.14 0.63
C LEU A 56 -19.59 -6.53 1.04
N GLN A 57 -18.79 -7.32 1.77
CA GLN A 57 -19.19 -8.64 2.23
C GLN A 57 -20.34 -8.57 3.23
N GLN A 58 -20.33 -7.59 4.14
CA GLN A 58 -21.44 -7.31 5.03
C GLN A 58 -22.72 -6.96 4.25
N GLN A 59 -22.63 -6.10 3.22
CA GLN A 59 -23.78 -5.76 2.38
C GLN A 59 -24.32 -6.97 1.62
N ARG A 60 -23.44 -7.83 1.10
CA ARG A 60 -23.83 -9.08 0.44
C ARG A 60 -24.54 -10.03 1.39
N ALA A 61 -24.03 -10.23 2.61
CA ALA A 61 -24.68 -11.04 3.63
C ALA A 61 -26.07 -10.50 4.04
N MET A 62 -26.27 -9.18 3.99
CA MET A 62 -27.58 -8.56 4.25
C MET A 62 -28.55 -8.71 3.06
N GLN A 63 -28.03 -8.81 1.83
CA GLN A 63 -28.83 -8.98 0.62
C GLN A 63 -29.19 -10.44 0.37
N ASP A 64 -28.26 -11.36 0.59
CA ASP A 64 -28.43 -12.80 0.45
C ASP A 64 -28.14 -13.48 1.79
N THR A 65 -29.21 -13.97 2.41
CA THR A 65 -29.18 -14.62 3.73
C THR A 65 -29.00 -16.13 3.65
N THR A 66 -28.88 -16.69 2.44
CA THR A 66 -28.80 -18.14 2.21
C THR A 66 -27.36 -18.66 2.19
N GLN A 67 -26.39 -17.79 1.91
CA GLN A 67 -24.96 -18.09 1.83
C GLN A 67 -24.19 -17.40 2.96
N CYS A 68 -23.00 -17.90 3.28
CA CYS A 68 -22.13 -17.27 4.28
C CYS A 68 -21.02 -16.49 3.58
N TYR A 69 -21.04 -15.17 3.72
CA TYR A 69 -20.05 -14.28 3.13
C TYR A 69 -19.00 -13.93 4.16
N GLY A 70 -17.74 -13.80 3.75
CA GLY A 70 -16.67 -13.51 4.69
C GLY A 70 -15.45 -12.90 4.05
N VAL A 71 -14.52 -12.47 4.92
CA VAL A 71 -13.19 -12.03 4.51
C VAL A 71 -12.17 -12.92 5.19
N ARG A 72 -11.41 -13.66 4.40
CA ARG A 72 -10.29 -14.46 4.88
C ARG A 72 -9.02 -13.62 4.88
N ILE A 73 -8.29 -13.70 5.98
CA ILE A 73 -7.05 -12.97 6.21
C ILE A 73 -5.94 -14.00 6.43
N GLU A 74 -4.91 -13.90 5.60
CA GLU A 74 -3.67 -14.68 5.62
C GLU A 74 -2.51 -13.76 6.02
N ALA A 75 -1.30 -14.31 6.18
CA ALA A 75 -0.17 -13.57 6.74
C ALA A 75 0.32 -12.43 5.84
N ASP A 76 0.05 -12.50 4.54
CA ASP A 76 0.56 -11.61 3.51
C ASP A 76 -0.56 -11.00 2.65
N ARG A 77 -1.81 -11.45 2.79
CA ARG A 77 -2.94 -10.98 1.98
C ARG A 77 -4.29 -11.22 2.65
N PHE A 78 -5.31 -10.54 2.14
CA PHE A 78 -6.71 -10.78 2.49
C PHE A 78 -7.58 -10.87 1.24
N GLY A 79 -8.75 -11.50 1.36
CA GLY A 79 -9.73 -11.51 0.29
C GLY A 79 -11.12 -11.97 0.72
N ALA A 80 -12.11 -11.55 -0.04
CA ALA A 80 -13.48 -11.99 0.09
C ALA A 80 -13.62 -13.47 -0.27
N VAL A 81 -14.46 -14.16 0.50
CA VAL A 81 -14.86 -15.55 0.28
C VAL A 81 -16.38 -15.63 0.40
N ASP A 82 -17.02 -16.32 -0.55
CA ASP A 82 -18.47 -16.56 -0.53
C ASP A 82 -18.83 -17.85 0.25
N ASP A 83 -17.83 -18.47 0.89
CA ASP A 83 -17.96 -19.59 1.82
C ASP A 83 -17.06 -19.33 3.05
N CYS A 84 -17.66 -19.19 4.22
CA CYS A 84 -16.94 -18.98 5.48
C CYS A 84 -16.05 -20.17 5.89
N ALA A 85 -16.27 -21.37 5.34
CA ALA A 85 -15.42 -22.54 5.53
C ALA A 85 -14.23 -22.59 4.57
N ALA A 86 -14.10 -21.63 3.64
CA ALA A 86 -12.99 -21.57 2.70
C ALA A 86 -11.64 -21.55 3.41
N THR A 87 -10.74 -22.45 3.00
CA THR A 87 -9.41 -22.62 3.61
C THR A 87 -8.33 -21.79 2.94
N ALA A 88 -8.63 -21.14 1.81
CA ALA A 88 -7.68 -20.33 1.05
C ALA A 88 -8.41 -19.19 0.31
N ILE A 89 -7.70 -18.08 0.06
CA ILE A 89 -8.19 -17.00 -0.79
C ILE A 89 -7.98 -17.37 -2.26
N PRO A 90 -9.03 -17.31 -3.12
CA PRO A 90 -8.91 -17.61 -4.55
C PRO A 90 -7.79 -16.82 -5.24
N ASN A 91 -7.11 -17.47 -6.17
CA ASN A 91 -6.07 -16.88 -7.00
C ASN A 91 -6.15 -17.45 -8.43
N PRO A 92 -6.53 -16.65 -9.45
CA PRO A 92 -6.83 -15.22 -9.41
C PRO A 92 -8.09 -14.88 -8.60
N LEU A 93 -8.20 -13.63 -8.14
CA LEU A 93 -9.42 -13.19 -7.44
C LEU A 93 -10.61 -13.14 -8.40
N PRO A 94 -11.84 -13.43 -7.91
CA PRO A 94 -13.04 -13.43 -8.75
C PRO A 94 -13.37 -12.05 -9.33
N ASN A 95 -13.12 -10.98 -8.56
CA ASN A 95 -13.30 -9.60 -9.00
C ASN A 95 -12.13 -8.74 -8.54
N THR A 96 -11.75 -7.77 -9.37
CA THR A 96 -10.78 -6.73 -9.01
C THR A 96 -11.31 -5.95 -7.79
N GLY A 97 -10.49 -5.84 -6.74
CA GLY A 97 -10.91 -5.16 -5.50
C GLY A 97 -11.56 -6.06 -4.45
N SER A 98 -11.73 -7.36 -4.69
CA SER A 98 -12.21 -8.30 -3.66
C SER A 98 -11.13 -8.71 -2.65
N GLY A 99 -9.94 -8.13 -2.70
CA GLY A 99 -8.80 -8.49 -1.86
C GLY A 99 -7.48 -8.14 -2.52
N ILE A 100 -6.39 -8.71 -1.99
CA ILE A 100 -5.02 -8.59 -2.50
C ILE A 100 -4.63 -9.91 -3.18
N SER A 101 -4.14 -9.85 -4.42
CA SER A 101 -3.64 -11.04 -5.12
C SER A 101 -2.28 -11.47 -4.57
N THR A 102 -1.88 -12.71 -4.83
CA THR A 102 -0.55 -13.20 -4.43
C THR A 102 0.57 -12.40 -5.07
N SER A 103 0.40 -11.96 -6.33
CA SER A 103 1.37 -11.10 -7.02
C SER A 103 1.43 -9.68 -6.46
N GLU A 104 0.28 -9.11 -6.08
CA GLU A 104 0.21 -7.79 -5.46
C GLU A 104 0.87 -7.81 -4.07
N ALA A 105 0.53 -8.80 -3.24
CA ALA A 105 1.13 -9.02 -1.92
C ALA A 105 2.65 -9.18 -1.99
N ALA A 106 3.15 -9.99 -2.95
CA ALA A 106 4.58 -10.18 -3.16
C ALA A 106 5.30 -8.91 -3.61
N SER A 107 4.67 -8.10 -4.47
CA SER A 107 5.26 -6.84 -4.96
C SER A 107 5.31 -5.74 -3.90
N ALA A 108 4.37 -5.75 -2.96
CA ALA A 108 4.25 -4.74 -1.90
C ALA A 108 4.85 -5.20 -0.56
N ASN A 109 5.33 -6.44 -0.46
CA ASN A 109 5.93 -7.01 0.75
C ASN A 109 5.03 -6.84 2.00
N VAL A 110 3.73 -7.10 1.83
CA VAL A 110 2.71 -6.90 2.87
C VAL A 110 2.87 -7.95 3.96
N THR A 111 2.78 -7.53 5.22
CA THR A 111 2.70 -8.44 6.38
C THR A 111 1.52 -8.04 7.25
N ILE A 112 0.58 -8.95 7.47
CA ILE A 112 -0.61 -8.75 8.30
C ILE A 112 -0.42 -9.48 9.62
N ALA A 113 -0.42 -8.73 10.72
CA ALA A 113 -0.37 -9.26 12.07
C ALA A 113 -1.58 -8.79 12.87
N SER A 114 -2.02 -9.62 13.82
CA SER A 114 -3.09 -9.28 14.76
C SER A 114 -2.68 -9.72 16.15
N SER A 115 -2.92 -8.85 17.14
CA SER A 115 -2.77 -9.18 18.55
C SER A 115 -4.04 -9.83 19.13
N ALA A 116 -5.16 -9.76 18.41
CA ALA A 116 -6.45 -10.26 18.87
C ALA A 116 -6.76 -11.69 18.37
N VAL A 117 -6.24 -12.08 17.20
CA VAL A 117 -6.55 -13.35 16.55
C VAL A 117 -5.32 -13.88 15.82
N VAL A 118 -5.12 -15.20 15.82
CA VAL A 118 -4.07 -15.89 15.06
C VAL A 118 -4.47 -15.99 13.59
N VAL A 119 -3.58 -15.58 12.70
CA VAL A 119 -3.72 -15.69 11.24
C VAL A 119 -3.24 -17.10 10.80
N PRO A 120 -3.94 -17.80 9.87
CA PRO A 120 -5.07 -17.33 9.09
C PRO A 120 -6.41 -17.41 9.83
N TYR A 121 -7.27 -16.42 9.60
CA TYR A 121 -8.62 -16.38 10.17
C TYR A 121 -9.63 -15.85 9.15
N THR A 122 -10.90 -16.20 9.35
CA THR A 122 -12.00 -15.75 8.49
C THR A 122 -12.99 -14.94 9.32
N LEU A 123 -13.24 -13.70 8.91
CA LEU A 123 -14.32 -12.86 9.42
C LEU A 123 -15.60 -13.21 8.66
N ALA A 124 -16.50 -13.96 9.30
CA ALA A 124 -17.77 -14.35 8.72
C ALA A 124 -18.84 -13.27 8.98
N PHE A 125 -19.63 -12.97 7.95
CA PHE A 125 -20.83 -12.15 8.00
C PHE A 125 -22.02 -13.04 7.65
N ASN A 126 -22.93 -13.23 8.59
CA ASN A 126 -24.22 -13.83 8.32
C ASN A 126 -25.31 -12.80 8.64
N ALA A 127 -26.52 -13.01 8.11
CA ALA A 127 -27.65 -12.13 8.36
C ALA A 127 -28.28 -12.31 9.76
N LEU A 128 -27.77 -13.22 10.57
CA LEU A 128 -28.37 -13.75 11.80
C LEU A 128 -27.52 -13.54 13.07
N SER A 129 -26.41 -12.78 12.99
CA SER A 129 -25.48 -12.50 14.09
C SER A 129 -25.24 -11.02 14.29
#